data_AF-A0A5R8YE10-F1
#
_entry.id   AF-A0A5R8YE10-F1
#
_cell.length_a   1.000
_cell.length_b   1.000
_cell.length_c   1.000
_cell.angle_alpha   90.00
_cell.angle_beta   90.00
_cell.angle_gamma   90.00
#
_symmetry.space_group_name_H-M   'P 1'
#
loop_
_entity.id
_entity.type
_entity.pdbx_description
1 polymer ?
#
loop_
_entity_poly.entity_id
_entity_poly.type
_entity_poly.pdbx_seq_one_letter_code
_entity_poly.pdbx_strand_id
1 'polypeptide(L)'
;MQDQTRTHPDPNYPYPKAEFKRFAFLKPLITNPNISVGDFTYYDDPDGPEKFEQRNVLHHHDFLGDRLIIGKFCAIATGATFIMNGANHDMTGISTYPFGVMGNGWDADFDIEIFKAQSRGDTVVGHDVWIGRKATILPGVTIGSGAIIASNAVVSRDVPAYGIVAGNPAKLVKSRFAPEEIDRLLAIGWWNWPVAMITRYRTRIQGADIDALEQAARTLRSDEFGGPPDA
;
A
#
# COMPACT_ATOMS: atom_id res chain seq x y z
N MET A 1 19.18 8.46 15.75
CA MET A 1 18.58 9.77 15.40
C MET A 1 18.78 10.00 13.92
N GLN A 2 17.97 10.82 13.25
CA GLN A 2 18.22 11.12 11.83
C GLN A 2 19.56 11.85 11.67
N ASP A 3 20.31 11.48 10.63
CA ASP A 3 21.52 12.18 10.21
C ASP A 3 21.15 13.55 9.64
N GLN A 4 21.60 14.62 10.30
CA GLN A 4 21.30 16.01 9.94
C GLN A 4 22.02 16.48 8.67
N THR A 5 22.94 15.68 8.12
CA THR A 5 23.63 15.99 6.85
C THR A 5 22.83 15.57 5.61
N ARG A 6 21.77 14.76 5.79
CA ARG A 6 20.92 14.29 4.69
C ARG A 6 19.99 15.38 4.18
N THR A 7 19.74 15.38 2.88
CA THR A 7 18.81 16.30 2.21
C THR A 7 17.37 15.76 2.14
N HIS A 8 17.13 14.57 2.71
CA HIS A 8 15.85 13.88 2.75
C HIS A 8 15.79 12.98 4.02
N PRO A 9 14.58 12.59 4.48
CA PRO A 9 14.48 11.69 5.62
C PRO A 9 15.01 10.28 5.30
N ASP A 10 15.43 9.55 6.34
CA ASP A 10 15.78 8.13 6.22
C ASP A 10 14.53 7.26 6.33
N PRO A 11 14.17 6.47 5.31
CA PRO A 11 13.00 5.61 5.36
C PRO A 11 13.12 4.47 6.38
N ASN A 12 14.32 4.18 6.90
CA ASN A 12 14.53 3.16 7.93
C ASN A 12 14.40 3.73 9.36
N TYR A 13 14.12 5.02 9.50
CA TYR A 13 13.86 5.65 10.80
C TYR A 13 12.37 5.98 10.93
N PRO A 14 11.62 5.33 11.86
CA PRO A 14 10.17 5.43 11.89
C PRO A 14 9.62 6.85 11.94
N TYR A 15 10.23 7.73 12.74
CA TYR A 15 9.72 9.08 12.96
C TYR A 15 10.57 10.10 12.20
N PRO A 16 10.12 10.60 11.02
CA PRO A 16 10.91 11.55 10.25
C PRO A 16 11.04 12.92 10.90
N LYS A 17 10.13 13.26 11.81
CA LYS A 17 10.27 14.38 12.73
C LYS A 17 10.09 13.87 14.15
N ALA A 18 11.14 13.95 14.96
CA ALA A 18 11.19 13.29 16.26
C ALA A 18 10.10 13.79 17.23
N GLU A 19 9.72 15.05 17.08
CA GLU A 19 8.70 15.76 17.85
C GLU A 19 7.26 15.40 17.46
N PHE A 20 7.03 14.78 16.30
CA PHE A 20 5.70 14.40 15.82
C PHE A 20 5.51 12.88 15.83
N LYS A 21 5.02 12.34 16.96
CA LYS A 21 4.82 10.89 17.15
C LYS A 21 3.55 10.30 16.53
N ARG A 22 2.63 11.16 16.10
CA ARG A 22 1.40 10.76 15.40
C ARG A 22 1.67 10.16 14.00
N PHE A 23 2.82 10.47 13.42
CA PHE A 23 3.18 10.13 12.05
C PHE A 23 4.43 9.24 12.05
N ALA A 24 4.38 8.10 11.38
CA ALA A 24 5.57 7.27 11.20
C ALA A 24 5.62 6.58 9.84
N PHE A 25 6.84 6.39 9.31
CA PHE A 25 7.10 5.45 8.24
C PHE A 25 6.82 4.03 8.72
N LEU A 26 6.08 3.27 7.92
CA LEU A 26 5.64 1.93 8.28
C LEU A 26 6.73 0.89 8.11
N LYS A 27 7.53 0.95 7.03
CA LYS A 27 8.58 -0.04 6.73
C LYS A 27 9.41 -0.47 7.97
N PRO A 28 10.00 0.44 8.77
CA PRO A 28 10.79 0.05 9.94
C PRO A 28 9.97 -0.42 11.15
N LEU A 29 8.64 -0.35 11.10
CA LEU A 29 7.71 -0.80 12.13
C LEU A 29 7.07 -2.16 11.82
N ILE A 30 7.16 -2.63 10.58
CA ILE A 30 6.63 -3.94 10.18
C ILE A 30 7.53 -5.06 10.69
N THR A 31 6.92 -6.05 11.33
CA THR A 31 7.61 -7.23 11.87
C THR A 31 7.10 -8.54 11.28
N ASN A 32 5.87 -8.55 10.75
CA ASN A 32 5.28 -9.72 10.10
C ASN A 32 5.92 -9.96 8.72
N PRO A 33 6.48 -11.15 8.44
CA PRO A 33 7.13 -11.46 7.17
C PRO A 33 6.17 -11.49 5.96
N ASN A 34 4.87 -11.64 6.19
CA ASN A 34 3.83 -11.62 5.14
C ASN A 34 3.32 -10.20 4.84
N ILE A 35 3.89 -9.18 5.50
CA ILE A 35 3.61 -7.77 5.24
C ILE A 35 4.86 -7.13 4.66
N SER A 36 4.73 -6.47 3.52
CA SER A 36 5.80 -5.70 2.90
C SER A 36 5.34 -4.28 2.66
N VAL A 37 6.12 -3.29 3.12
CA VAL A 37 5.81 -1.87 2.94
C VAL A 37 7.02 -1.15 2.35
N GLY A 38 6.79 -0.43 1.24
CA GLY A 38 7.81 0.33 0.54
C GLY A 38 8.29 1.56 1.32
N ASP A 39 9.47 2.05 0.93
CA ASP A 39 10.06 3.26 1.49
C ASP A 39 9.11 4.47 1.46
N PHE A 40 9.21 5.31 2.49
CA PHE A 40 8.47 6.56 2.67
C PHE A 40 6.95 6.44 2.81
N THR A 41 6.38 5.23 2.69
CA THR A 41 4.98 5.00 3.04
C THR A 41 4.78 5.19 4.53
N TYR A 42 3.77 5.98 4.89
CA TYR A 42 3.51 6.36 6.27
C TYR A 42 2.09 6.04 6.71
N TYR A 43 1.93 5.96 8.03
CA TYR A 43 0.66 5.91 8.71
C TYR A 43 0.56 7.07 9.71
N ASP A 44 -0.58 7.77 9.69
CA ASP A 44 -0.95 8.81 10.64
C ASP A 44 -1.97 8.26 11.64
N ASP A 45 -1.60 8.16 12.91
CA ASP A 45 -2.48 7.69 13.99
C ASP A 45 -2.17 8.39 15.32
N PRO A 46 -3.13 9.09 15.94
CA PRO A 46 -2.93 9.70 17.26
C PRO A 46 -2.69 8.65 18.35
N ASP A 47 -3.13 7.41 18.16
CA ASP A 47 -3.07 6.35 19.18
C ASP A 47 -1.83 5.44 19.04
N GLY A 48 -0.91 5.81 18.16
CA GLY A 48 0.40 5.17 17.96
C GLY A 48 0.50 4.41 16.64
N PRO A 49 1.27 4.90 15.65
CA PRO A 49 1.42 4.22 14.36
C PRO A 49 2.18 2.89 14.45
N GLU A 50 2.90 2.63 15.55
CA GLU A 50 3.56 1.34 15.85
C GLU A 50 2.58 0.17 16.00
N LYS A 51 1.28 0.45 16.17
CA LYS A 51 0.22 -0.56 16.30
C LYS A 51 -0.45 -0.91 14.98
N PHE A 52 0.10 -0.46 13.85
CA PHE A 52 -0.47 -0.67 12.52
C PHE A 52 -0.80 -2.14 12.24
N GLU A 53 0.15 -3.06 12.46
CA GLU A 53 -0.09 -4.50 12.22
C GLU A 53 -1.25 -5.03 13.07
N GLN A 54 -1.39 -4.55 14.32
CA GLN A 54 -2.39 -5.04 15.27
C GLN A 54 -3.79 -4.48 15.02
N ARG A 55 -3.88 -3.23 14.55
CA ARG A 55 -5.14 -2.48 14.48
C ARG A 55 -5.66 -2.27 13.07
N ASN A 56 -4.78 -2.35 12.08
CA ASN A 56 -5.09 -2.01 10.70
C ASN A 56 -4.97 -3.23 9.78
N VAL A 57 -4.26 -4.29 10.17
CA VAL A 57 -4.16 -5.53 9.39
C VAL A 57 -4.90 -6.63 10.15
N LEU A 58 -6.12 -6.96 9.69
CA LEU A 58 -7.06 -7.78 10.43
C LEU A 58 -7.25 -9.14 9.75
N HIS A 59 -7.43 -10.20 10.53
CA HIS A 59 -7.64 -11.58 10.05
C HIS A 59 -6.48 -12.13 9.20
N HIS A 60 -5.26 -11.70 9.47
CA HIS A 60 -4.07 -12.19 8.79
C HIS A 60 -3.51 -13.39 9.55
N HIS A 61 -3.57 -14.58 8.95
CA HIS A 61 -3.12 -15.81 9.58
C HIS A 61 -2.05 -16.49 8.72
N ASP A 62 -0.92 -16.84 9.34
CA ASP A 62 0.25 -17.38 8.64
C ASP A 62 -0.04 -18.61 7.78
N PHE A 63 -0.98 -19.46 8.20
CA PHE A 63 -1.33 -20.69 7.48
C PHE A 63 -2.00 -20.43 6.11
N LEU A 64 -2.56 -19.24 5.88
CA LEU A 64 -3.16 -18.87 4.59
C LEU A 64 -2.11 -18.43 3.58
N GLY A 65 -0.97 -17.91 4.04
CA GLY A 65 0.14 -17.47 3.21
C GLY A 65 -0.16 -16.26 2.31
N ASP A 66 -1.34 -15.63 2.46
CA ASP A 66 -1.66 -14.39 1.75
C ASP A 66 -0.79 -13.24 2.28
N ARG A 67 -0.47 -12.29 1.41
CA ARG A 67 0.40 -11.16 1.74
C ARG A 67 -0.33 -9.83 1.66
N LEU A 68 0.11 -8.90 2.49
CA LEU A 68 -0.21 -7.48 2.34
C LEU A 68 1.02 -6.77 1.77
N ILE A 69 0.91 -6.27 0.54
CA ILE A 69 2.00 -5.61 -0.17
C ILE A 69 1.60 -4.15 -0.38
N ILE A 70 2.34 -3.22 0.21
CA ILE A 70 2.12 -1.79 0.06
C ILE A 70 3.35 -1.16 -0.58
N GLY A 71 3.14 -0.42 -1.67
CA GLY A 71 4.20 0.25 -2.38
C GLY A 71 4.86 1.39 -1.60
N LYS A 72 5.63 2.19 -2.33
CA LYS A 72 6.39 3.33 -1.80
C LYS A 72 5.52 4.59 -1.81
N PHE A 73 5.86 5.55 -0.95
CA PHE A 73 5.23 6.89 -0.91
C PHE A 73 3.71 6.90 -0.72
N CYS A 74 3.13 5.87 -0.09
CA CYS A 74 1.71 5.86 0.23
C CYS A 74 1.40 6.68 1.49
N ALA A 75 0.21 7.29 1.50
CA ALA A 75 -0.31 8.05 2.62
C ALA A 75 -1.52 7.32 3.21
N ILE A 76 -1.37 6.77 4.41
CA ILE A 76 -2.44 6.01 5.08
C ILE A 76 -2.94 6.79 6.28
N ALA A 77 -4.22 7.15 6.26
CA ALA A 77 -4.84 7.91 7.34
C ALA A 77 -5.40 7.00 8.45
N THR A 78 -5.51 7.56 9.65
CA THR A 78 -5.97 6.88 10.87
C THR A 78 -7.17 5.97 10.65
N GLY A 79 -7.08 4.75 11.17
CA GLY A 79 -8.17 3.78 11.18
C GLY A 79 -8.49 3.15 9.82
N ALA A 80 -7.70 3.40 8.77
CA ALA A 80 -7.79 2.61 7.55
C ALA A 80 -7.49 1.13 7.86
N THR A 81 -8.28 0.18 7.36
CA THR A 81 -8.12 -1.25 7.66
C THR A 81 -7.93 -2.06 6.39
N PHE A 82 -7.15 -3.13 6.51
CA PHE A 82 -6.94 -4.17 5.53
C PHE A 82 -7.50 -5.46 6.14
N ILE A 83 -8.60 -5.94 5.55
CA ILE A 83 -9.17 -7.23 5.91
C ILE A 83 -8.47 -8.27 5.05
N MET A 84 -7.80 -9.22 5.70
CA MET A 84 -7.06 -10.31 5.06
C MET A 84 -7.94 -11.57 4.96
N ASN A 85 -7.43 -12.61 4.29
CA ASN A 85 -8.28 -13.73 3.85
C ASN A 85 -8.88 -14.57 5.00
N GLY A 86 -8.34 -14.49 6.21
CA GLY A 86 -8.89 -15.16 7.39
C GLY A 86 -10.29 -14.70 7.80
N ALA A 87 -10.80 -13.61 7.22
CA ALA A 87 -12.16 -13.13 7.45
C ALA A 87 -13.22 -13.90 6.64
N ASN A 88 -12.80 -14.63 5.59
CA ASN A 88 -13.73 -15.37 4.74
C ASN A 88 -14.13 -16.69 5.41
N HIS A 89 -15.42 -17.01 5.35
CA HIS A 89 -15.95 -18.30 5.75
C HIS A 89 -16.18 -19.18 4.52
N ASP A 90 -16.20 -20.49 4.70
CA ASP A 90 -16.70 -21.40 3.67
C ASP A 90 -18.18 -21.10 3.37
N MET A 91 -18.48 -20.93 2.09
CA MET A 91 -19.81 -20.63 1.56
C MET A 91 -20.29 -21.68 0.56
N THR A 92 -19.56 -22.80 0.41
CA THR A 92 -19.90 -23.88 -0.53
C THR A 92 -21.03 -24.77 -0.02
N GLY A 93 -21.15 -24.90 1.31
CA GLY A 93 -22.20 -25.67 1.98
C GLY A 93 -23.44 -24.85 2.35
N ILE A 94 -24.34 -25.46 3.12
CA ILE A 94 -25.58 -24.83 3.60
C ILE A 94 -25.30 -23.80 4.72
N SER A 95 -24.28 -24.04 5.54
CA SER A 95 -23.92 -23.23 6.70
C SER A 95 -22.55 -22.61 6.52
N THR A 96 -22.39 -21.37 6.98
CA THR A 96 -21.08 -20.69 7.08
C THR A 96 -20.47 -20.83 8.47
N TYR A 97 -21.10 -21.58 9.38
CA TYR A 97 -20.58 -21.76 10.74
C TYR A 97 -19.30 -22.61 10.73
N PRO A 98 -18.19 -22.14 11.33
CA PRO A 98 -16.89 -22.82 11.24
C PRO A 98 -16.78 -23.94 12.29
N PHE A 99 -17.57 -25.02 12.11
CA PHE A 99 -17.61 -26.16 13.03
C PHE A 99 -16.22 -26.69 13.40
N GLY A 100 -15.36 -26.89 12.41
CA GLY A 100 -14.03 -27.46 12.63
C GLY A 100 -13.05 -26.56 13.38
N VAL A 101 -13.38 -25.28 13.61
CA VAL A 101 -12.57 -24.37 14.46
C VAL A 101 -12.99 -24.47 15.94
N MET A 102 -14.17 -25.02 16.24
CA MET A 102 -14.74 -25.04 17.60
C MET A 102 -14.24 -26.20 18.47
N GLY A 103 -13.59 -27.20 17.87
CA GLY A 103 -13.04 -28.36 18.57
C GLY A 103 -14.10 -29.33 19.13
N ASN A 104 -13.68 -30.16 20.09
CA ASN A 104 -14.52 -31.14 20.80
C ASN A 104 -15.22 -32.16 19.88
N GLY A 105 -14.53 -32.62 18.84
CA GLY A 105 -15.02 -33.64 17.90
C GLY A 105 -15.70 -33.06 16.66
N TRP A 106 -16.00 -31.76 16.63
CA TRP A 106 -16.44 -31.07 15.41
C TRP A 106 -15.28 -30.75 14.46
N ASP A 107 -14.05 -30.88 14.95
CA ASP A 107 -12.78 -30.74 14.23
C ASP A 107 -12.27 -32.06 13.63
N ALA A 108 -12.97 -33.18 13.84
CA ALA A 108 -12.55 -34.50 13.36
C ALA A 108 -12.34 -34.55 11.83
N ASP A 109 -13.14 -33.80 11.09
CA ASP A 109 -13.09 -33.69 9.63
C ASP A 109 -12.58 -32.31 9.16
N PHE A 110 -11.88 -31.57 10.03
CA PHE A 110 -11.37 -30.24 9.68
C PHE A 110 -10.29 -30.34 8.60
N ASP A 111 -10.54 -29.68 7.47
CA ASP A 111 -9.58 -29.54 6.38
C ASP A 111 -9.23 -28.06 6.16
N ILE A 112 -7.96 -27.73 6.39
CA ILE A 112 -7.43 -26.38 6.20
C ILE A 112 -7.48 -25.93 4.73
N GLU A 113 -7.48 -26.86 3.79
CA GLU A 113 -7.52 -26.55 2.36
C GLU A 113 -8.87 -25.97 1.95
N ILE A 114 -9.96 -26.31 2.65
CA ILE A 114 -11.28 -25.68 2.46
C ILE A 114 -11.21 -24.18 2.75
N PHE A 115 -10.49 -23.78 3.81
CA PHE A 115 -10.30 -22.38 4.18
C PHE A 115 -9.41 -21.66 3.18
N LYS A 116 -8.29 -22.29 2.77
CA LYS A 116 -7.40 -21.73 1.74
C LYS A 116 -8.11 -21.54 0.41
N ALA A 117 -9.05 -22.43 0.06
CA ALA A 117 -9.86 -22.31 -1.16
C ALA A 117 -10.78 -21.07 -1.17
N GLN A 118 -11.08 -20.48 0.00
CA GLN A 118 -11.81 -19.21 0.11
C GLN A 118 -10.91 -17.97 -0.01
N SER A 119 -9.58 -18.17 -0.15
CA SER A 119 -8.64 -17.08 -0.31
C SER A 119 -8.85 -16.37 -1.66
N ARG A 120 -8.79 -15.05 -1.61
CA ARG A 120 -8.81 -14.13 -2.75
C ARG A 120 -7.40 -13.70 -3.17
N GLY A 121 -6.37 -14.30 -2.56
CA GLY A 121 -4.96 -13.97 -2.81
C GLY A 121 -4.49 -12.72 -2.06
N ASP A 122 -3.34 -12.20 -2.49
CA ASP A 122 -2.67 -11.06 -1.86
C ASP A 122 -3.49 -9.76 -1.99
N THR A 123 -3.44 -8.93 -0.95
CA THR A 123 -3.91 -7.54 -1.03
C THR A 123 -2.73 -6.66 -1.43
N VAL A 124 -2.85 -5.97 -2.56
CA VAL A 124 -1.75 -5.21 -3.16
C VAL A 124 -2.13 -3.74 -3.29
N VAL A 125 -1.31 -2.86 -2.74
CA VAL A 125 -1.38 -1.41 -2.90
C VAL A 125 -0.15 -0.96 -3.68
N GLY A 126 -0.38 -0.25 -4.78
CA GLY A 126 0.68 0.34 -5.60
C GLY A 126 1.44 1.46 -4.88
N HIS A 127 2.06 2.33 -5.67
CA HIS A 127 2.86 3.45 -5.17
C HIS A 127 2.06 4.75 -5.18
N ASP A 128 2.42 5.73 -4.36
CA ASP A 128 1.74 7.05 -4.36
C ASP A 128 0.22 6.96 -4.11
N VAL A 129 -0.22 5.96 -3.33
CA VAL A 129 -1.64 5.78 -3.03
C VAL A 129 -2.01 6.58 -1.78
N TRP A 130 -3.13 7.29 -1.85
CA TRP A 130 -3.71 7.96 -0.70
C TRP A 130 -4.93 7.20 -0.19
N ILE A 131 -4.84 6.67 1.04
CA ILE A 131 -5.92 5.94 1.71
C ILE A 131 -6.53 6.83 2.79
N GLY A 132 -7.78 7.23 2.57
CA GLY A 132 -8.55 8.10 3.45
C GLY A 132 -8.89 7.45 4.79
N ARG A 133 -9.22 8.31 5.76
CA ARG A 133 -9.52 7.91 7.14
C ARG A 133 -10.63 6.86 7.16
N LYS A 134 -10.42 5.78 7.92
CA LYS A 134 -11.40 4.68 8.08
C LYS A 134 -11.83 3.98 6.78
N ALA A 135 -11.06 4.10 5.69
CA ALA A 135 -11.29 3.26 4.53
C ALA A 135 -11.02 1.78 4.89
N THR A 136 -11.80 0.85 4.36
CA THR A 136 -11.65 -0.59 4.57
C THR A 136 -11.33 -1.23 3.23
N ILE A 137 -10.20 -1.92 3.14
CA ILE A 137 -9.76 -2.67 1.96
C ILE A 137 -10.06 -4.15 2.20
N LEU A 138 -10.88 -4.76 1.34
CA LEU A 138 -11.27 -6.17 1.47
C LEU A 138 -10.22 -7.12 0.85
N PRO A 139 -10.26 -8.43 1.17
CA PRO A 139 -9.21 -9.36 0.77
C PRO A 139 -9.04 -9.49 -0.75
N GLY A 140 -7.78 -9.60 -1.18
CA GLY A 140 -7.42 -9.86 -2.58
C GLY A 140 -7.57 -8.67 -3.53
N VAL A 141 -7.78 -7.46 -3.00
CA VAL A 141 -7.93 -6.25 -3.81
C VAL A 141 -6.55 -5.74 -4.25
N THR A 142 -6.46 -5.37 -5.53
CA THR A 142 -5.33 -4.61 -6.09
C THR A 142 -5.69 -3.13 -6.28
N ILE A 143 -4.95 -2.23 -5.65
CA ILE A 143 -5.08 -0.77 -5.77
C ILE A 143 -3.92 -0.25 -6.62
N GLY A 144 -4.22 0.30 -7.80
CA GLY A 144 -3.21 0.85 -8.70
C GLY A 144 -2.50 2.09 -8.15
N SER A 145 -1.28 2.33 -8.63
CA SER A 145 -0.47 3.50 -8.22
C SER A 145 -1.19 4.82 -8.46
N GLY A 146 -0.97 5.80 -7.59
CA GLY A 146 -1.56 7.14 -7.68
C GLY A 146 -3.06 7.19 -7.33
N ALA A 147 -3.68 6.06 -6.95
CA ALA A 147 -5.10 6.01 -6.60
C ALA A 147 -5.42 6.77 -5.31
N ILE A 148 -6.67 7.20 -5.18
CA ILE A 148 -7.21 7.86 -3.99
C ILE A 148 -8.43 7.09 -3.50
N ILE A 149 -8.36 6.63 -2.25
CA ILE A 149 -9.45 5.96 -1.57
C ILE A 149 -10.10 6.97 -0.61
N ALA A 150 -11.36 7.32 -0.84
CA ALA A 150 -12.06 8.27 0.00
C ALA A 150 -12.23 7.75 1.44
N SER A 151 -12.41 8.67 2.38
CA SER A 151 -12.64 8.31 3.79
C SER A 151 -13.92 7.48 3.94
N ASN A 152 -13.89 6.49 4.84
CA ASN A 152 -14.97 5.51 5.07
C ASN A 152 -15.39 4.69 3.85
N ALA A 153 -14.60 4.64 2.77
CA ALA A 153 -14.89 3.78 1.62
C ALA A 153 -14.67 2.31 1.97
N VAL A 154 -15.48 1.40 1.42
CA VAL A 154 -15.27 -0.06 1.51
C VAL A 154 -14.88 -0.59 0.13
N VAL A 155 -13.59 -0.83 -0.06
CA VAL A 155 -13.00 -1.23 -1.33
C VAL A 155 -13.10 -2.75 -1.46
N SER A 156 -14.07 -3.20 -2.25
CA SER A 156 -14.38 -4.62 -2.48
C SER A 156 -13.96 -5.14 -3.85
N ARG A 157 -13.32 -4.30 -4.67
CA ARG A 157 -12.89 -4.57 -6.04
C ARG A 157 -11.63 -3.77 -6.33
N ASP A 158 -10.87 -4.21 -7.34
CA ASP A 158 -9.67 -3.52 -7.78
C ASP A 158 -9.92 -2.07 -8.17
N VAL A 159 -8.93 -1.24 -7.89
CA VAL A 159 -8.96 0.21 -8.16
C VAL A 159 -7.94 0.52 -9.25
N PRO A 160 -8.35 1.15 -10.37
CA PRO A 160 -7.40 1.48 -11.42
C PRO A 160 -6.37 2.52 -10.94
N ALA A 161 -5.18 2.50 -11.55
CA ALA A 161 -4.16 3.51 -11.30
C ALA A 161 -4.73 4.92 -11.50
N TYR A 162 -4.35 5.84 -10.60
CA TYR A 162 -4.85 7.22 -10.57
C TYR A 162 -6.39 7.35 -10.48
N GLY A 163 -7.10 6.27 -10.15
CA GLY A 163 -8.54 6.27 -9.89
C GLY A 163 -8.88 6.85 -8.51
N ILE A 164 -10.00 7.55 -8.43
CA ILE A 164 -10.57 8.02 -7.17
C ILE A 164 -11.83 7.21 -6.89
N VAL A 165 -11.86 6.48 -5.77
CA VAL A 165 -13.02 5.66 -5.38
C VAL A 165 -13.63 6.14 -4.06
N ALA A 166 -14.95 6.00 -3.92
CA ALA A 166 -15.67 6.36 -2.70
C ALA A 166 -16.93 5.50 -2.50
N GLY A 167 -17.40 5.42 -1.26
CA GLY A 167 -18.66 4.77 -0.88
C GLY A 167 -18.50 3.34 -0.35
N ASN A 168 -19.63 2.72 -0.01
CA ASN A 168 -19.76 1.33 0.40
C ASN A 168 -20.94 0.68 -0.35
N PRO A 169 -20.69 -0.20 -1.34
CA PRO A 169 -19.38 -0.54 -1.87
C PRO A 169 -18.72 0.66 -2.57
N ALA A 170 -17.39 0.72 -2.53
CA ALA A 170 -16.64 1.78 -3.19
C ALA A 170 -16.81 1.69 -4.71
N LYS A 171 -17.06 2.83 -5.35
CA LYS A 171 -17.19 2.96 -6.81
C LYS A 171 -16.23 4.01 -7.32
N LEU A 172 -15.76 3.85 -8.56
CA LEU A 172 -14.97 4.87 -9.25
C LEU A 172 -15.81 6.14 -9.39
N VAL A 173 -15.30 7.24 -8.83
CA VAL A 173 -15.87 8.58 -8.93
C VAL A 173 -15.34 9.26 -10.19
N LYS A 174 -14.01 9.25 -10.36
CA LYS A 174 -13.31 9.77 -11.54
C LYS A 174 -11.85 9.29 -11.57
N SER A 175 -11.21 9.44 -12.71
CA SER A 175 -9.74 9.38 -12.81
C SER A 175 -9.13 10.75 -12.52
N ARG A 176 -7.90 10.79 -11.98
CA ARG A 176 -7.16 12.05 -11.74
C ARG A 176 -6.70 12.73 -13.04
N PHE A 177 -6.40 11.93 -14.06
CA PHE A 177 -5.81 12.33 -15.35
C PHE A 177 -6.48 11.58 -16.51
N ALA A 178 -6.20 12.00 -17.75
CA ALA A 178 -6.62 11.27 -18.95
C ALA A 178 -5.90 9.91 -19.07
N PRO A 179 -6.47 8.91 -19.76
CA PRO A 179 -5.85 7.59 -19.89
C PRO A 179 -4.41 7.62 -20.41
N GLU A 180 -4.12 8.44 -21.42
CA GLU A 180 -2.81 8.55 -22.03
C GLU A 180 -1.79 9.21 -21.08
N GLU A 181 -2.25 10.14 -20.24
CA GLU A 181 -1.43 10.75 -19.19
C GLU A 181 -1.10 9.76 -18.08
N ILE A 182 -2.05 8.89 -17.72
CA ILE A 182 -1.84 7.82 -16.74
C ILE A 182 -0.78 6.86 -17.24
N ASP A 183 -0.85 6.42 -18.50
CA ASP A 183 0.14 5.53 -19.09
C ASP A 183 1.55 6.15 -19.06
N ARG A 184 1.65 7.44 -19.38
CA ARG A 184 2.91 8.20 -19.28
C ARG A 184 3.44 8.25 -17.86
N LEU A 185 2.59 8.56 -16.88
CA LEU A 185 2.99 8.61 -15.46
C LEU A 185 3.44 7.24 -14.92
N LEU A 186 2.76 6.16 -15.32
CA LEU A 186 3.14 4.79 -14.97
C LEU A 186 4.48 4.41 -15.61
N ALA A 187 4.73 4.82 -16.87
CA ALA A 187 6.01 4.61 -17.54
C ALA A 187 7.16 5.43 -16.92
N ILE A 188 6.87 6.64 -16.40
CA ILE A 188 7.83 7.45 -15.65
C ILE A 188 8.23 6.75 -14.34
N GLY A 189 7.26 6.20 -13.61
CA GLY A 189 7.49 5.41 -12.40
C GLY A 189 8.37 6.10 -11.36
N TRP A 190 8.11 7.39 -11.07
CA TRP A 190 9.03 8.25 -10.31
C TRP A 190 9.40 7.71 -8.93
N TRP A 191 8.53 6.92 -8.31
CA TRP A 191 8.77 6.23 -7.03
C TRP A 191 9.93 5.23 -7.06
N ASN A 192 10.41 4.85 -8.25
CA ASN A 192 11.57 3.97 -8.43
C ASN A 192 12.89 4.72 -8.64
N TRP A 193 12.87 6.05 -8.74
CA TRP A 193 14.08 6.82 -8.93
C TRP A 193 14.99 6.81 -7.69
N PRO A 194 16.31 6.98 -7.84
CA PRO A 194 17.19 7.24 -6.72
C PRO A 194 16.68 8.42 -5.87
N VAL A 195 16.73 8.30 -4.54
CA VAL A 195 16.16 9.31 -3.63
C VAL A 195 16.79 10.71 -3.81
N ALA A 196 18.06 10.79 -4.18
CA ALA A 196 18.72 12.05 -4.52
C ALA A 196 18.04 12.76 -5.71
N MET A 197 17.56 11.98 -6.68
CA MET A 197 16.89 12.50 -7.87
C MET A 197 15.44 12.85 -7.61
N ILE A 198 14.75 12.09 -6.75
CA ILE A 198 13.45 12.50 -6.20
C ILE A 198 13.60 13.83 -5.46
N THR A 199 14.63 13.98 -4.63
CA THR A 199 14.89 15.22 -3.87
C THR A 199 15.17 16.42 -4.79
N ARG A 200 15.96 16.20 -5.84
CA ARG A 200 16.27 17.20 -6.88
C ARG A 200 15.03 17.64 -7.65
N TYR A 201 14.19 16.69 -8.08
CA TYR A 201 13.03 16.94 -8.94
C TYR A 201 11.69 17.00 -8.19
N ARG A 202 11.69 17.07 -6.86
CA ARG A 202 10.48 17.04 -6.02
C ARG A 202 9.39 18.02 -6.46
N THR A 203 9.77 19.22 -6.90
CA THR A 203 8.83 20.26 -7.33
C THR A 203 8.14 19.90 -8.64
N ARG A 204 8.79 19.13 -9.52
CA ARG A 204 8.17 18.59 -10.74
C ARG A 204 7.21 17.45 -10.41
N ILE A 205 7.60 16.57 -9.48
CA ILE A 205 6.73 15.47 -9.01
C ILE A 205 5.47 16.02 -8.33
N GLN A 206 5.59 17.10 -7.56
CA GLN A 206 4.47 17.77 -6.90
C GLN A 206 3.60 18.61 -7.86
N GLY A 207 4.14 18.97 -9.02
CA GLY A 207 3.44 19.73 -10.04
C GLY A 207 2.51 18.86 -10.88
N ALA A 208 1.74 19.51 -11.76
CA ALA A 208 0.84 18.85 -12.71
C ALA A 208 1.38 18.93 -14.17
N ASP A 209 2.69 19.10 -14.34
CA ASP A 209 3.35 19.19 -15.65
C ASP A 209 4.06 17.87 -15.98
N ILE A 210 3.36 17.01 -16.71
CA ILE A 210 3.84 15.67 -17.08
C ILE A 210 5.01 15.77 -18.07
N ASP A 211 5.01 16.76 -18.97
CA ASP A 211 6.09 16.97 -19.95
C ASP A 211 7.40 17.32 -19.23
N ALA A 212 7.36 18.22 -18.25
CA ALA A 212 8.51 18.57 -17.43
C ALA A 212 9.01 17.37 -16.60
N LEU A 213 8.11 16.51 -16.13
CA LEU A 213 8.47 15.30 -15.39
C LEU A 213 9.11 14.25 -16.30
N GLU A 214 8.62 14.05 -17.51
CA GLU A 214 9.24 13.18 -18.51
C GLU A 214 10.63 13.67 -18.92
N GLN A 215 10.81 14.99 -19.06
CA GLN A 215 12.13 15.57 -19.30
C GLN A 215 13.11 15.23 -18.17
N ALA A 216 12.66 15.31 -16.90
CA ALA A 216 13.47 14.87 -15.76
C ALA A 216 13.83 13.38 -15.83
N ALA A 217 12.87 12.53 -16.20
CA ALA A 217 13.06 11.09 -16.38
C ALA A 217 14.09 10.76 -17.47
N ARG A 218 14.14 11.56 -18.54
CA ARG A 218 15.14 11.39 -19.62
C ARG A 218 16.54 11.77 -19.14
N THR A 219 16.69 12.87 -18.39
CA THR A 219 17.98 13.27 -17.82
C THR A 219 18.54 12.22 -16.86
N LEU A 220 17.67 11.60 -16.06
CA LEU A 220 18.02 10.47 -15.20
C LEU A 220 18.68 9.32 -15.97
N ARG A 221 18.06 8.90 -17.08
CA ARG A 221 18.58 7.81 -17.91
C ARG A 221 19.90 8.18 -18.59
N SER A 222 20.10 9.44 -18.98
CA SER A 222 21.38 9.86 -19.56
C SER A 222 22.51 9.87 -18.52
N ASP A 223 22.21 10.20 -17.27
CA ASP A 223 23.21 10.27 -16.19
C ASP A 223 23.65 8.86 -15.74
N GLU A 224 22.79 7.83 -15.85
CA GLU A 224 23.14 6.42 -15.58
C GLU A 224 24.03 5.77 -16.65
N PHE A 225 24.01 6.27 -17.89
CA PHE A 225 24.82 5.77 -19.02
C PHE A 225 25.90 6.76 -19.50
N GLY A 226 26.15 7.83 -18.73
CA GLY A 226 26.94 9.00 -19.14
C GLY A 226 28.31 9.18 -18.48
N GLY A 227 28.88 8.13 -17.87
CA GLY A 227 30.31 8.15 -17.54
C GLY A 227 31.13 8.24 -18.83
N PRO A 228 32.24 9.02 -18.89
CA PRO A 228 33.06 9.07 -20.10
C PRO A 228 33.55 7.65 -20.42
N PRO A 229 33.59 7.24 -21.70
CA PRO A 229 34.35 6.05 -22.06
C PRO A 229 35.81 6.29 -21.65
N ASP A 230 36.41 5.32 -20.96
CA ASP A 230 37.80 5.36 -20.52
C ASP A 230 38.69 5.92 -21.65
N ALA A 231 39.40 7.01 -21.33
CA ALA A 231 40.41 7.63 -22.17
C ALA A 231 41.75 6.89 -22.05
#